data_AF-A0A1U7LG36-F1
#
_entry.id   AF-A0A1U7LG36-F1
#
_cell.length_a   1.000
_cell.length_b   1.000
_cell.length_c   1.000
_cell.angle_alpha   90.00
_cell.angle_beta   90.00
_cell.angle_gamma   90.00
#
_symmetry.space_group_name_H-M   'P 1'
#
loop_
_entity.id
_entity.type
_entity.pdbx_description
1 polymer ?
#
loop_
_entity_poly.entity_id
_entity_poly.type
_entity_poly.pdbx_seq_one_letter_code
_entity_poly.pdbx_strand_id
1 'polypeptide(L)' 'MFSNTVIGIEGAILLSLAHGFTSSALFYLVGEVLYSRTHTRIINYYKGLTISMPLFSTFFLVFSLFN' A
#
# COMPACT_ATOMS: atom_id res chain seq x y z
N MET A 1 -19.44 -11.77 -6.37
CA MET A 1 -19.05 -12.48 -7.60
C MET A 1 -20.30 -12.93 -8.35
N PHE A 2 -20.95 -12.03 -9.10
CA PHE A 2 -22.26 -12.32 -9.75
C PHE A 2 -22.48 -11.57 -11.08
N SER A 3 -21.45 -10.93 -11.66
CA SER A 3 -21.66 -10.08 -12.84
C SER A 3 -21.86 -10.90 -14.13
N ASN A 4 -21.18 -12.05 -14.30
CA ASN A 4 -21.20 -12.89 -15.53
C ASN A 4 -21.06 -12.11 -16.85
N THR A 5 -20.53 -10.89 -16.78
CA THR A 5 -20.18 -10.06 -17.93
C THR A 5 -18.69 -10.20 -18.18
N VAL A 6 -18.30 -10.25 -19.46
CA VAL A 6 -16.89 -10.36 -19.86
C VAL A 6 -16.05 -9.24 -19.24
N ILE A 7 -16.58 -8.02 -19.26
CA ILE A 7 -15.95 -6.82 -18.67
C ILE A 7 -15.72 -6.99 -17.16
N GLY A 8 -16.68 -7.58 -16.45
CA GLY A 8 -16.56 -7.82 -15.01
C GLY A 8 -15.50 -8.87 -14.66
N ILE A 9 -15.35 -9.90 -15.48
CA ILE A 9 -14.33 -10.95 -15.30
C ILE A 9 -12.93 -10.40 -15.59
N GLU A 10 -12.78 -9.70 -16.73
CA GLU A 10 -11.51 -9.05 -17.09
C GLU A 10 -11.09 -7.99 -16.07
N GLY A 11 -12.03 -7.15 -15.64
CA GLY A 11 -11.79 -6.14 -14.61
C GLY A 11 -11.41 -6.75 -13.25
N ALA A 12 -12.03 -7.86 -12.85
CA ALA A 12 -11.67 -8.56 -11.61
C ALA A 12 -10.26 -9.17 -11.68
N ILE A 13 -9.87 -9.75 -12.82
CA ILE A 13 -8.52 -10.28 -13.04
C ILE A 13 -7.49 -9.15 -12.96
N LEU A 14 -7.71 -8.04 -13.68
CA LEU A 14 -6.82 -6.88 -13.63
C LEU A 14 -6.71 -6.30 -12.22
N LEU A 15 -7.83 -6.16 -11.51
CA LEU A 15 -7.84 -5.66 -10.14
C LEU A 15 -7.08 -6.60 -9.19
N SER A 16 -7.22 -7.92 -9.33
CA SER A 16 -6.50 -8.89 -8.50
C SER A 16 -4.98 -8.78 -8.65
N LEU A 17 -4.51 -8.56 -9.89
CA LEU A 17 -3.09 -8.38 -10.20
C LEU A 17 -2.58 -7.04 -9.67
N ALA A 18 -3.33 -5.96 -9.91
CA ALA A 18 -3.00 -4.62 -9.44
C ALA A 18 -2.94 -4.58 -7.90
N HIS A 19 -3.95 -5.11 -7.23
CA HIS A 19 -4.03 -5.17 -5.77
C HIS A 19 -2.90 -5.99 -5.17
N GLY A 20 -2.52 -7.11 -5.79
CA GLY A 20 -1.38 -7.92 -5.37
C GLY A 20 -0.09 -7.10 -5.40
N PHE A 21 0.14 -6.35 -6.48
CA PHE A 21 1.34 -5.52 -6.61
C PHE A 21 1.39 -4.36 -5.62
N THR A 22 0.29 -3.61 -5.47
CA THR A 22 0.22 -2.46 -4.57
C THR A 22 0.27 -2.87 -3.10
N SER A 23 -0.38 -3.97 -2.73
CA SER A 23 -0.33 -4.51 -1.36
C SER A 23 1.08 -4.94 -0.98
N SER A 24 1.80 -5.67 -1.84
CA SER A 24 3.18 -6.05 -1.57
C SER A 24 4.10 -4.85 -1.35
N ALA A 25 3.94 -3.78 -2.15
CA ALA A 25 4.70 -2.54 -1.96
C ALA A 25 4.38 -1.85 -0.63
N LEU A 26 3.11 -1.78 -0.22
CA LEU A 26 2.69 -1.20 1.06
C LEU A 26 3.23 -2.01 2.26
N PHE A 27 3.18 -3.34 2.18
CA PHE A 27 3.74 -4.20 3.23
C PHE A 27 5.26 -4.06 3.35
N TYR A 28 5.97 -3.90 2.23
CA TYR A 28 7.41 -3.63 2.24
C TYR A 28 7.73 -2.27 2.90
N LEU A 29 7.01 -1.22 2.51
CA LEU A 29 7.19 0.12 3.07
C LEU A 29 6.96 0.13 4.59
N VAL A 30 5.86 -0.43 5.07
CA VAL A 30 5.56 -0.42 6.52
C VAL A 30 6.45 -1.42 7.28
N GLY A 31 6.63 -2.63 6.75
CA GLY A 31 7.29 -3.74 7.45
C GLY A 31 8.81 -3.68 7.44
N GLU A 32 9.43 -3.21 6.37
CA GLU A 32 10.89 -3.11 6.30
C GLU A 32 11.34 -1.68 6.61
N VAL A 33 10.82 -0.70 5.88
CA VAL A 33 11.31 0.69 6.01
C VAL A 33 10.90 1.32 7.33
N LEU A 34 9.61 1.29 7.68
CA LEU A 34 9.12 1.97 8.88
C LEU A 34 9.44 1.18 10.16
N TYR A 35 9.16 -0.12 10.17
CA TYR A 35 9.38 -0.95 11.36
C TYR A 35 10.87 -1.16 11.68
N SER A 36 11.76 -1.29 10.70
CA SER A 36 13.21 -1.40 10.99
C SER A 36 13.76 -0.15 11.68
N ARG A 37 13.13 1.01 11.51
CA ARG A 37 13.58 2.28 12.11
C ARG A 37 12.98 2.52 13.49
N THR A 38 11.72 2.14 13.70
CA THR A 38 10.99 2.48 14.94
C THR A 38 10.81 1.31 15.89
N HIS A 39 11.02 0.06 15.43
CA HIS A 39 10.79 -1.19 16.19
C HIS A 39 9.44 -1.27 16.92
N THR A 40 8.46 -0.52 16.44
CA THR A 40 7.12 -0.39 17.03
C THR A 40 6.12 -0.48 15.88
N ARG A 41 4.91 -0.96 16.14
CA ARG A 41 3.80 -1.00 15.15
C ARG A 41 2.58 -0.19 15.59
N ILE A 42 2.78 0.69 16.57
CA ILE A 42 1.71 1.47 17.19
C ILE A 42 1.59 2.81 16.44
N ILE A 43 0.47 3.00 15.76
CA ILE A 43 0.21 4.16 14.87
C ILE A 43 0.36 5.50 15.61
N ASN A 44 0.04 5.54 16.91
CA ASN A 44 0.12 6.77 17.70
C ASN A 44 1.52 7.38 17.79
N TYR A 45 2.58 6.58 17.63
CA TYR A 45 3.97 7.06 17.64
C TYR A 45 4.43 7.59 16.27
N TYR A 46 3.67 7.31 15.21
CA TYR A 46 3.99 7.73 13.85
C TYR A 46 3.44 9.12 13.53
N LYS A 47 4.03 10.16 14.15
CA LYS A 47 3.70 11.56 13.86
C LYS A 47 4.84 12.25 13.11
N GLY A 48 4.48 13.10 12.15
CA GLY A 48 5.46 13.92 11.42
C GLY A 48 6.31 13.17 10.38
N LEU A 49 5.86 11.99 9.91
CA LEU A 49 6.57 11.18 8.93
C LEU A 49 6.89 11.91 7.61
N THR A 50 6.05 12.86 7.21
CA THR A 50 6.27 13.67 6.00
C THR A 50 7.52 14.56 6.10
N ILE A 51 7.87 15.00 7.31
CA ILE A 51 9.04 15.85 7.56
C ILE A 51 10.29 14.99 7.78
N SER A 52 10.17 13.91 8.57
CA SER A 52 11.30 13.04 8.90
C SER A 52 11.69 12.10 7.75
N MET A 53 10.73 11.66 6.94
CA MET A 53 10.93 10.72 5.84
C MET A 53 10.10 11.11 4.59
N PRO A 54 10.45 12.19 3.89
CA PRO A 54 9.66 12.71 2.77
C PRO A 54 9.52 11.70 1.62
N LEU A 55 10.59 10.99 1.26
CA LEU A 55 10.56 9.96 0.21
C LEU A 55 9.58 8.83 0.57
N PHE A 56 9.66 8.31 1.80
CA PHE A 56 8.71 7.29 2.28
C PHE A 56 7.27 7.80 2.21
N SER A 57 7.01 9.03 2.68
CA SER A 57 5.67 9.62 2.66
C SER A 57 5.12 9.75 1.25
N THR A 58 5.96 10.09 0.25
CA THR A 58 5.52 10.18 -1.16
C THR A 58 5.17 8.81 -1.74
N PHE A 59 6.04 7.81 -1.58
CA PHE A 59 5.75 6.46 -2.08
C PHE A 59 4.56 5.83 -1.37
N PHE A 60 4.46 5.99 -0.05
CA PHE A 60 3.34 5.49 0.74
C PHE A 60 2.01 6.09 0.26
N LEU A 61 1.96 7.41 0.01
CA LEU A 61 0.77 8.07 -0.51
C LEU A 61 0.42 7.55 -1.91
N VAL A 62 1.40 7.48 -2.81
CA VAL A 62 1.19 6.97 -4.18
C VAL A 62 0.61 5.56 -4.16
N PHE A 63 1.23 4.61 -3.47
CA PHE A 63 0.73 3.24 -3.43
C PHE A 63 -0.61 3.11 -2.70
N SER A 64 -0.88 3.97 -1.71
CA SER A 64 -2.19 4.02 -1.04
C SER A 64 -3.31 4.53 -1.94
N LEU A 65 -3.01 5.34 -2.97
CA LEU A 65 -4.00 5.78 -3.96
C LEU A 65 -4.23 4.75 -5.06
N PHE A 66 -3.21 3.96 -5.41
CA PHE A 66 -3.28 2.95 -6.46
C PHE A 66 -3.93 1.64 -6.01
N ASN A 67 -4.06 1.41 -4.71
CA ASN A 67 -4.70 0.23 -4.13
C ASN A 67 -6.22 0.40 -4.02
#